data_AF-A0A9D6N7K6-F1
#
_entry.id   AF-A0A9D6N7K6-F1
#
_cell.length_a   1.000
_cell.length_b   1.000
_cell.length_c   1.000
_cell.angle_alpha   90.00
_cell.angle_beta   90.00
_cell.angle_gamma   90.00
#
_symmetry.space_group_name_H-M   'P 1'
#
loop_
_entity.id
_entity.type
_entity.pdbx_description
1 polymer ?
#
loop_
_entity_poly.entity_id
_entity_poly.type
_entity_poly.pdbx_seq_one_letter_code
_entity_poly.pdbx_strand_id
1 'polypeptide(L)'
;MIARLSPPGLTGLPKAWQPARTASAPSLDRFEPGAGAGRGPILWDLPQQKPDLSRALAQEMLMGSGLTAEARAAALRDISAIPHPWLSHLRGKENVHLVLLKSGQTLADTPYLRAWTDQELEQDTASAQPPIEQVLTREKAATAALVEKAEAEGDWLRAALESRWEGKRLGEALYQTLEAAGLGFDSQEVQDGRVNLRQLADVPDEDFGEWRERFVALNEKLATVTGDEAQAPHGVVLIPYVVHRGRRVSRMSRNSYMTIKGQDILQHRGAHMWDNRLIVVHEAFAADPAAEVGHYRVVLHELGHALDFAADALPGFGERHRQTIDRLFRQDRQDLENGTNRFLTERAADDPREYFAEAVEAYLTTRVGDEADYYKPENSREVLRQKNPELFAYIERFLGTDPARV
;
A
#
# COMPACT_ATOMS: atom_id res chain seq x y z
N MET A 1 -23.07 18.13 43.43
CA MET A 1 -23.12 19.36 42.62
C MET A 1 -21.83 19.44 41.82
N ILE A 2 -21.85 18.95 40.59
CA ILE A 2 -20.70 18.95 39.67
C ILE A 2 -21.17 19.66 38.41
N ALA A 3 -20.58 20.82 38.13
CA ALA A 3 -20.85 21.60 36.94
C ALA A 3 -20.20 20.91 35.73
N ARG A 4 -21.03 20.60 34.73
CA ARG A 4 -20.61 20.15 33.40
C ARG A 4 -20.13 21.36 32.61
N LEU A 5 -18.90 21.32 32.11
CA LEU A 5 -18.44 22.19 31.03
C LEU A 5 -18.60 21.43 29.71
N SER A 6 -19.43 21.98 28.82
CA SER A 6 -19.58 21.53 27.44
C SER A 6 -18.45 22.10 26.56
N PRO A 7 -17.95 21.36 25.56
CA PRO A 7 -17.05 21.91 24.55
C PRO A 7 -17.81 22.69 23.45
N PRO A 8 -17.18 23.67 22.78
CA PRO A 8 -17.83 24.52 21.80
C PRO A 8 -17.94 23.88 20.41
N GLY A 9 -19.18 23.89 19.91
CA GLY A 9 -19.64 24.14 18.54
C GLY A 9 -18.78 23.73 17.33
N LEU A 10 -19.17 22.62 16.71
CA LEU A 10 -19.07 22.40 15.26
C LEU A 10 -20.23 23.14 14.56
N THR A 11 -19.92 24.12 13.72
CA THR A 11 -20.89 24.71 12.77
C THR A 11 -20.29 24.67 11.36
N GLY A 12 -20.90 23.87 10.48
CA GLY A 12 -20.58 23.90 9.04
C GLY A 12 -20.71 22.55 8.34
N LEU A 13 -21.91 21.96 8.28
CA LEU A 13 -22.23 20.91 7.30
C LEU A 13 -23.52 21.30 6.56
N PRO A 14 -23.53 21.34 5.22
CA PRO A 14 -24.76 21.54 4.46
C PRO A 14 -25.64 20.29 4.49
N LYS A 15 -26.95 20.53 4.68
CA LYS A 15 -28.04 19.57 4.58
C LYS A 15 -28.28 19.14 3.12
N ALA A 16 -28.18 17.85 2.86
CA ALA A 16 -29.06 17.01 2.03
C ALA A 16 -28.40 15.62 2.08
N TRP A 17 -29.03 14.53 2.46
CA TRP A 17 -30.12 13.87 1.76
C TRP A 17 -30.93 13.05 2.77
N GLN A 18 -32.25 13.24 2.80
CA GLN A 18 -33.19 12.26 3.37
C GLN A 18 -33.76 11.46 2.19
N PRO A 19 -33.83 10.12 2.26
CA PRO A 19 -34.46 9.33 1.21
C PRO A 19 -35.98 9.55 1.23
N ALA A 20 -36.52 9.97 0.10
CA ALA A 20 -37.96 10.05 -0.12
C ALA A 20 -38.57 8.64 -0.17
N ARG A 21 -39.69 8.48 0.55
CA ARG A 21 -40.59 7.34 0.40
C ARG A 21 -41.36 7.45 -0.93
N THR A 22 -41.39 6.38 -1.71
CA THR A 22 -42.45 6.07 -2.69
C THR A 22 -42.63 4.54 -2.68
N ALA A 23 -43.77 4.04 -2.23
CA ALA A 23 -45.03 3.84 -2.95
C ALA A 23 -44.98 2.61 -3.88
N SER A 24 -45.98 1.74 -3.67
CA SER A 24 -46.11 0.37 -4.14
C SER A 24 -46.31 0.21 -5.66
N ALA A 25 -45.74 -0.88 -6.18
CA ALA A 25 -45.99 -1.72 -7.38
C ALA A 25 -46.98 -1.28 -8.49
N PRO A 26 -46.75 -1.78 -9.73
CA PRO A 26 -47.50 -2.99 -10.09
C PRO A 26 -46.64 -4.12 -10.68
N SER A 27 -47.14 -5.33 -10.47
CA SER A 27 -46.69 -6.62 -11.00
C SER A 27 -46.62 -6.67 -12.52
N LEU A 28 -45.59 -7.33 -13.06
CA LEU A 28 -45.68 -8.03 -14.33
C LEU A 28 -45.13 -9.44 -14.19
N ASP A 29 -46.02 -10.37 -14.48
CA ASP A 29 -45.84 -11.80 -14.58
C ASP A 29 -44.89 -12.20 -15.73
N ARG A 30 -44.22 -13.34 -15.51
CA ARG A 30 -43.68 -14.32 -16.48
C ARG A 30 -42.54 -13.89 -17.40
N PHE A 31 -41.35 -14.45 -17.14
CA PHE A 31 -40.56 -15.14 -18.17
C PHE A 31 -39.76 -16.30 -17.53
N GLU A 32 -39.88 -17.49 -18.10
CA GLU A 32 -39.15 -18.71 -17.73
C GLU A 32 -37.71 -18.71 -18.28
N PRO A 33 -36.79 -19.53 -17.70
CA PRO A 33 -35.35 -19.36 -17.84
C PRO A 33 -34.80 -19.99 -19.11
N GLY A 34 -34.19 -19.16 -19.97
CA GLY A 34 -33.39 -19.61 -21.10
C GLY A 34 -31.97 -19.95 -20.69
N ALA A 35 -31.62 -21.23 -20.74
CA ALA A 35 -30.26 -21.73 -20.63
C ALA A 35 -29.32 -21.02 -21.62
N GLY A 36 -28.30 -20.36 -21.11
CA GLY A 36 -27.21 -19.78 -21.89
C GLY A 36 -25.94 -19.79 -21.07
N ALA A 37 -25.11 -20.83 -21.27
CA ALA A 37 -23.73 -20.82 -20.84
C ALA A 37 -23.05 -19.60 -21.50
N GLY A 38 -22.86 -18.54 -20.71
CA GLY A 38 -22.25 -17.29 -21.15
C GLY A 38 -20.81 -17.56 -21.59
N ARG A 39 -20.58 -17.47 -22.90
CA ARG A 39 -19.24 -17.30 -23.48
C ARG A 39 -18.61 -16.08 -22.80
N GLY A 40 -17.40 -16.25 -22.26
CA GLY A 40 -16.65 -15.17 -21.64
C GLY A 40 -16.45 -13.98 -22.59
N PRO A 41 -16.20 -12.77 -22.05
CA PRO A 41 -15.98 -11.59 -22.86
C PRO A 41 -14.77 -11.81 -23.78
N ILE A 42 -14.93 -11.39 -25.04
CA ILE A 42 -13.93 -11.47 -26.09
C ILE A 42 -12.70 -10.67 -25.64
N LEU A 43 -11.58 -11.37 -25.39
CA LEU A 43 -10.26 -10.77 -25.30
C LEU A 43 -9.93 -10.20 -26.70
N TRP A 44 -10.00 -8.88 -26.84
CA TRP A 44 -9.70 -8.19 -28.10
C TRP A 44 -8.22 -8.34 -28.48
N ASP A 45 -7.94 -8.52 -29.77
CA ASP A 45 -6.62 -8.72 -30.37
C ASP A 45 -5.70 -7.49 -30.21
N LEU A 46 -5.27 -7.20 -28.98
CA LEU A 46 -4.09 -6.39 -28.75
C LEU A 46 -2.89 -7.24 -29.20
N PRO A 47 -2.02 -6.73 -30.10
CA PRO A 47 -1.08 -7.53 -30.89
C PRO A 47 0.00 -8.33 -30.12
N GLN A 48 -0.07 -8.40 -28.79
CA GLN A 48 0.91 -9.07 -27.93
C GLN A 48 0.27 -9.81 -26.74
N GLN A 49 -1.01 -10.17 -26.79
CA GLN A 49 -1.60 -10.99 -25.73
C GLN A 49 -1.03 -12.41 -25.74
N LYS A 50 -0.48 -12.82 -24.60
CA LYS A 50 -0.10 -14.21 -24.28
C LYS A 50 -0.96 -14.66 -23.10
N PRO A 51 -2.21 -15.08 -23.32
CA PRO A 51 -3.22 -15.19 -22.26
C PRO A 51 -2.78 -16.05 -21.07
N ASP A 52 -2.13 -17.20 -21.34
CA ASP A 52 -1.66 -18.10 -20.30
C ASP A 52 -0.54 -17.47 -19.45
N LEU A 53 0.40 -16.76 -20.08
CA LEU A 53 1.47 -16.07 -19.38
C LEU A 53 0.97 -14.84 -18.62
N SER A 54 0.08 -14.05 -19.22
CA SER A 54 -0.58 -12.94 -18.53
C SER A 54 -1.34 -13.41 -17.30
N ARG A 55 -2.04 -14.54 -17.40
CA ARG A 55 -2.77 -15.14 -16.28
C ARG A 55 -1.84 -15.64 -15.18
N ALA A 56 -0.72 -16.27 -15.53
CA ALA A 56 0.28 -16.70 -14.56
C ALA A 56 0.87 -15.49 -13.79
N LEU A 57 1.28 -14.44 -14.51
CA LEU A 57 1.76 -13.21 -13.88
C LEU A 57 0.68 -12.53 -13.02
N ALA A 58 -0.57 -12.50 -13.48
CA ALA A 58 -1.69 -11.97 -12.70
C ALA A 58 -1.91 -12.75 -11.39
N GLN A 59 -1.72 -14.07 -11.42
CA GLN A 59 -1.78 -14.91 -10.22
C GLN A 59 -0.64 -14.61 -9.25
N GLU A 60 0.57 -14.34 -9.75
CA GLU A 60 1.72 -13.94 -8.93
C GLU A 60 1.57 -12.53 -8.35
N MET A 61 0.92 -11.61 -9.07
CA MET A 61 0.61 -10.27 -8.57
C MET A 61 -0.42 -10.32 -7.44
N LEU A 62 -1.42 -11.20 -7.54
CA LEU A 62 -2.56 -11.21 -6.62
C LEU A 62 -2.22 -11.88 -5.28
N MET A 63 -2.14 -11.05 -4.25
CA MET A 63 -1.85 -11.43 -2.87
C MET A 63 -3.05 -11.07 -1.97
N GLY A 64 -3.32 -11.89 -0.95
CA GLY A 64 -4.41 -11.60 -0.01
C GLY A 64 -4.89 -12.84 0.72
N SER A 65 -5.10 -12.72 2.02
CA SER A 65 -5.61 -13.83 2.84
C SER A 65 -7.15 -13.88 2.77
N GLY A 66 -7.69 -15.06 2.44
CA GLY A 66 -9.14 -15.33 2.58
C GLY A 66 -10.04 -14.69 1.53
N LEU A 67 -9.54 -14.45 0.32
CA LEU A 67 -10.36 -14.00 -0.81
C LEU A 67 -11.49 -14.96 -1.14
N THR A 68 -12.67 -14.41 -1.45
CA THR A 68 -13.74 -15.22 -2.05
C THR A 68 -13.34 -15.65 -3.46
N ALA A 69 -13.88 -16.78 -3.92
CA ALA A 69 -13.59 -17.29 -5.27
C ALA A 69 -14.01 -16.26 -6.35
N GLU A 70 -15.11 -15.55 -6.11
CA GLU A 70 -15.66 -14.52 -7.00
C GLU A 70 -14.74 -13.31 -7.11
N ALA A 71 -14.35 -12.69 -5.99
CA ALA A 71 -13.45 -11.53 -5.98
C ALA A 71 -12.08 -11.89 -6.59
N ARG A 72 -11.58 -13.10 -6.31
CA ARG A 72 -10.33 -13.59 -6.91
C ARG A 72 -10.45 -13.74 -8.43
N ALA A 73 -11.54 -14.35 -8.92
CA ALA A 73 -11.74 -14.56 -10.35
C ALA A 73 -11.89 -13.23 -11.10
N ALA A 74 -12.62 -12.28 -10.52
CA ALA A 74 -12.79 -10.94 -11.08
C ALA A 74 -11.48 -10.16 -11.13
N ALA A 75 -10.73 -10.08 -10.02
CA ALA A 75 -9.42 -9.43 -10.00
C ALA A 75 -8.43 -10.07 -10.98
N LEU A 76 -8.40 -11.41 -11.08
CA LEU A 76 -7.54 -12.11 -12.05
C LEU A 76 -7.88 -11.76 -13.49
N ARG A 77 -9.16 -11.71 -13.84
CA ARG A 77 -9.62 -11.29 -15.18
C ARG A 77 -9.18 -9.86 -15.47
N ASP A 78 -9.30 -8.96 -14.51
CA ASP A 78 -8.97 -7.54 -14.66
C ASP A 78 -7.47 -7.35 -14.86
N ILE A 79 -6.63 -7.94 -14.00
CA ILE A 79 -5.17 -7.90 -14.15
C ILE A 79 -4.78 -8.52 -15.50
N SER A 80 -5.37 -9.66 -15.88
CA SER A 80 -5.04 -10.35 -17.13
C SER A 80 -5.49 -9.60 -18.39
N ALA A 81 -6.35 -8.59 -18.27
CA ALA A 81 -6.74 -7.73 -19.39
C ALA A 81 -5.62 -6.79 -19.82
N ILE A 82 -4.65 -6.51 -18.94
CA ILE A 82 -3.46 -5.74 -19.28
C ILE A 82 -2.60 -6.56 -20.26
N PRO A 83 -2.10 -5.94 -21.35
CA PRO A 83 -1.19 -6.58 -22.29
C PRO A 83 0.02 -7.24 -21.61
N HIS A 84 0.41 -8.42 -22.09
CA HIS A 84 1.52 -9.19 -21.52
C HIS A 84 2.84 -8.39 -21.36
N PRO A 85 3.29 -7.54 -22.31
CA PRO A 85 4.53 -6.78 -22.13
C PRO A 85 4.48 -5.85 -20.92
N TRP A 86 3.35 -5.17 -20.72
CA TRP A 86 3.14 -4.31 -19.57
C TRP A 86 3.02 -5.10 -18.27
N LEU A 87 2.28 -6.20 -18.25
CA LEU A 87 2.23 -7.08 -17.07
C LEU A 87 3.60 -7.63 -16.70
N SER A 88 4.37 -8.08 -17.70
CA SER A 88 5.74 -8.57 -17.50
C SER A 88 6.65 -7.48 -16.97
N HIS A 89 6.45 -6.22 -17.38
CA HIS A 89 7.20 -5.09 -16.84
C HIS A 89 6.80 -4.80 -15.39
N LEU A 90 5.50 -4.64 -15.12
CA LEU A 90 4.99 -4.36 -13.78
C LEU A 90 5.37 -5.44 -12.77
N ARG A 91 5.15 -6.72 -13.10
CA ARG A 91 5.46 -7.85 -12.21
C ARG A 91 6.94 -8.21 -12.22
N GLY A 92 7.55 -8.35 -13.39
CA GLY A 92 8.90 -8.91 -13.53
C GLY A 92 10.02 -7.90 -13.29
N LYS A 93 9.83 -6.63 -13.64
CA LYS A 93 10.85 -5.58 -13.46
C LYS A 93 10.56 -4.70 -12.26
N GLU A 94 9.33 -4.22 -12.13
CA GLU A 94 8.94 -3.32 -11.05
C GLU A 94 8.47 -4.05 -9.78
N ASN A 95 8.27 -5.37 -9.85
CA ASN A 95 7.79 -6.20 -8.74
C ASN A 95 6.48 -5.69 -8.10
N VAL A 96 5.55 -5.16 -8.91
CA VAL A 96 4.25 -4.70 -8.44
C VAL A 96 3.40 -5.88 -7.99
N HIS A 97 2.72 -5.71 -6.85
CA HIS A 97 1.75 -6.65 -6.31
C HIS A 97 0.39 -5.98 -6.10
N LEU A 98 -0.68 -6.76 -6.20
CA LEU A 98 -2.03 -6.34 -5.87
C LEU A 98 -2.49 -7.04 -4.60
N VAL A 99 -2.91 -6.27 -3.62
CA VAL A 99 -3.39 -6.73 -2.33
C VAL A 99 -4.86 -6.40 -2.18
N LEU A 100 -5.65 -7.41 -1.84
CA LEU A 100 -7.06 -7.24 -1.52
C LEU A 100 -7.28 -7.32 -0.01
N LEU A 101 -7.84 -6.25 0.58
CA LEU A 101 -8.09 -6.14 2.03
C LEU A 101 -9.57 -6.21 2.37
N LYS A 102 -9.90 -6.85 3.49
CA LYS A 102 -11.25 -6.88 4.07
C LYS A 102 -11.46 -5.76 5.09
N SER A 103 -12.73 -5.48 5.40
CA SER A 103 -13.11 -4.66 6.54
C SER A 103 -12.62 -5.32 7.83
N GLY A 104 -11.68 -4.68 8.53
CA GLY A 104 -11.04 -5.21 9.74
C GLY A 104 -9.67 -5.86 9.54
N GLN A 105 -9.15 -5.93 8.30
CA GLN A 105 -7.77 -6.32 8.03
C GLN A 105 -6.87 -5.09 7.84
N THR A 106 -5.58 -5.28 8.06
CA THR A 106 -4.50 -4.36 7.72
C THR A 106 -3.57 -4.99 6.70
N LEU A 107 -2.69 -4.21 6.07
CA LEU A 107 -1.69 -4.76 5.16
C LEU A 107 -0.76 -5.77 5.87
N ALA A 108 -0.52 -5.60 7.17
CA ALA A 108 0.26 -6.51 8.02
C ALA A 108 -0.36 -7.94 8.11
N ASP A 109 -1.66 -8.06 7.81
CA ASP A 109 -2.41 -9.31 7.87
C ASP A 109 -2.29 -10.16 6.60
N THR A 110 -1.51 -9.69 5.63
CA THR A 110 -1.33 -10.31 4.33
C THR A 110 0.04 -11.00 4.22
N PRO A 111 0.23 -11.87 3.22
CA PRO A 111 1.53 -12.47 2.94
C PRO A 111 2.59 -11.46 2.50
N TYR A 112 2.20 -10.21 2.21
CA TYR A 112 3.15 -9.17 1.80
C TYR A 112 4.01 -8.68 2.98
N LEU A 113 3.50 -8.74 4.23
CA LEU A 113 4.37 -8.58 5.39
C LEU A 113 5.34 -9.77 5.44
N ARG A 114 6.60 -9.51 5.09
CA ARG A 114 7.68 -10.50 5.08
C ARG A 114 7.86 -11.08 6.47
N ALA A 115 7.82 -12.41 6.54
CA ALA A 115 8.23 -13.16 7.72
C ALA A 115 9.70 -13.53 7.61
N TRP A 116 10.41 -13.48 8.73
CA TRP A 116 11.75 -14.02 8.84
C TRP A 116 11.73 -15.52 9.11
N THR A 117 12.69 -16.21 8.51
CA THR A 117 13.10 -17.56 8.88
C THR A 117 14.16 -17.52 9.97
N ASP A 118 14.40 -18.66 10.62
CA ASP A 118 15.40 -18.77 11.70
C ASP A 118 16.81 -18.50 11.19
N GLN A 119 17.12 -18.95 9.97
CA GLN A 119 18.39 -18.72 9.32
C GLN A 119 18.60 -17.23 9.02
N GLU A 120 17.58 -16.54 8.53
CA GLU A 120 17.66 -15.09 8.30
C GLU A 120 17.84 -14.33 9.61
N LEU A 121 17.10 -14.68 10.67
CA LEU A 121 17.26 -14.05 11.98
C LEU A 121 18.68 -14.22 12.52
N GLU A 122 19.27 -15.41 12.40
CA GLU A 122 20.63 -15.67 12.83
C GLU A 122 21.65 -14.86 12.03
N GLN A 123 21.51 -14.86 10.70
CA GLN A 123 22.39 -14.12 9.81
C GLN A 123 22.29 -12.61 10.03
N ASP A 124 21.08 -12.07 10.15
CA ASP A 124 20.83 -10.65 10.36
C ASP A 124 21.34 -10.20 11.74
N THR A 125 21.16 -11.04 12.78
CA THR A 125 21.70 -10.78 14.13
C THR A 125 23.23 -10.70 14.12
N ALA A 126 23.89 -11.63 13.44
CA ALA A 126 25.35 -11.63 13.31
C ALA A 126 25.84 -10.42 12.48
N SER A 127 25.13 -10.09 11.39
CA SER A 127 25.44 -8.96 10.51
C SER A 127 25.21 -7.61 11.19
N ALA A 128 24.33 -7.54 12.19
CA ALA A 128 24.07 -6.32 12.97
C ALA A 128 25.19 -5.99 13.97
N GLN A 129 25.98 -6.97 14.43
CA GLN A 129 26.97 -6.73 15.49
C GLN A 129 28.03 -5.68 15.12
N PRO A 130 28.69 -5.73 13.95
CA PRO A 130 29.68 -4.70 13.60
C PRO A 130 29.09 -3.28 13.48
N PRO A 131 27.93 -3.07 12.82
CA PRO A 131 27.24 -1.78 12.84
C PRO A 131 26.90 -1.28 14.26
N ILE A 132 26.37 -2.16 15.12
CA ILE A 132 26.03 -1.80 16.51
C ILE A 132 27.26 -1.29 17.26
N GLU A 133 28.37 -2.02 17.17
CA GLU A 133 29.63 -1.65 17.84
C GLU A 133 30.16 -0.31 17.32
N GLN A 134 30.17 -0.10 16.01
CA GLN A 134 30.63 1.15 15.39
C GLN A 134 29.81 2.35 15.86
N VAL A 135 28.48 2.24 15.82
CA VAL A 135 27.57 3.30 16.26
C VAL A 135 27.77 3.57 17.74
N LEU A 136 27.82 2.52 18.56
CA LEU A 136 28.03 2.66 20.00
C LEU A 136 29.33 3.41 20.33
N THR A 137 30.45 3.05 19.70
CA THR A 137 31.73 3.74 19.90
C THR A 137 31.64 5.21 19.48
N ARG A 138 31.05 5.49 18.32
CA ARG A 138 30.92 6.86 17.79
C ARG A 138 30.07 7.74 18.69
N GLU A 139 28.88 7.28 19.08
CA GLU A 139 27.93 8.08 19.87
C GLU A 139 28.41 8.27 21.31
N LYS A 140 29.12 7.29 21.89
CA LYS A 140 29.80 7.46 23.18
C LYS A 140 30.85 8.56 23.13
N ALA A 141 31.71 8.54 22.11
CA ALA A 141 32.75 9.56 21.95
C ALA A 141 32.15 10.95 21.73
N ALA A 142 31.10 11.05 20.92
CA ALA A 142 30.38 12.30 20.69
C ALA A 142 29.72 12.83 21.97
N THR A 143 29.05 11.96 22.73
CA THR A 143 28.41 12.33 24.00
C THR A 143 29.46 12.79 25.02
N ALA A 144 30.55 12.06 25.19
CA ALA A 144 31.64 12.44 26.09
C ALA A 144 32.22 13.82 25.75
N ALA A 145 32.46 14.11 24.47
CA ALA A 145 32.95 15.41 24.02
C ALA A 145 31.96 16.56 24.29
N LEU A 146 30.65 16.31 24.16
CA LEU A 146 29.61 17.30 24.47
C LEU A 146 29.49 17.57 25.97
N VAL A 147 29.58 16.51 26.79
CA VAL A 147 29.58 16.61 28.26
C VAL A 147 30.81 17.36 28.75
N GLU A 148 32.01 16.98 28.30
CA GLU A 148 33.27 17.64 28.68
C GLU A 148 33.24 19.14 28.33
N LYS A 149 32.72 19.47 27.14
CA LYS A 149 32.56 20.87 26.73
C LYS A 149 31.59 21.63 27.64
N ALA A 150 30.44 21.04 27.98
CA ALA A 150 29.46 21.67 28.86
C ALA A 150 30.00 21.86 30.29
N GLU A 151 30.75 20.89 30.81
CA GLU A 151 31.42 20.98 32.11
C GLU A 151 32.50 22.07 32.12
N ALA A 152 33.30 22.17 31.05
CA ALA A 152 34.30 23.24 30.90
C ALA A 152 33.66 24.64 30.82
N GLU A 153 32.44 24.73 30.29
CA GLU A 153 31.61 25.95 30.25
C GLU A 153 30.92 26.23 31.60
N GLY A 154 30.97 25.31 32.57
CA GLY A 154 30.28 25.41 33.86
C GLY A 154 28.76 25.17 33.79
N ASP A 155 28.26 24.66 32.65
CA ASP A 155 26.84 24.40 32.41
C ASP A 155 26.48 22.95 32.77
N TRP A 156 26.33 22.71 34.07
CA TRP A 156 25.99 21.39 34.61
C TRP A 156 24.65 20.86 34.10
N LEU A 157 23.69 21.75 33.78
CA LEU A 157 22.38 21.35 33.27
C LEU A 157 22.51 20.80 31.86
N ARG A 158 23.28 21.46 31.00
CA ARG A 158 23.58 20.96 29.67
C ARG A 158 24.33 19.64 29.72
N ALA A 159 25.36 19.50 30.57
CA ALA A 159 26.09 18.24 30.73
C ALA A 159 25.15 17.08 31.11
N ALA A 160 24.21 17.32 32.04
CA ALA A 160 23.21 16.32 32.44
C ALA A 160 22.22 15.99 31.30
N LEU A 161 21.80 16.98 30.50
CA LEU A 161 20.92 16.76 29.36
C LEU A 161 21.61 15.97 28.24
N GLU A 162 22.87 16.26 27.94
CA GLU A 162 23.63 15.54 26.91
C GLU A 162 23.81 14.07 27.27
N SER A 163 24.04 13.77 28.54
CA SER A 163 24.10 12.40 29.04
C SER A 163 22.73 11.71 28.95
N ARG A 164 21.65 12.42 29.29
CA ARG A 164 20.29 11.87 29.24
C ARG A 164 19.82 11.58 27.81
N TRP A 165 20.28 12.34 26.83
CA TRP A 165 19.89 12.17 25.42
C TRP A 165 20.75 11.16 24.65
N GLU A 166 21.76 10.55 25.29
CA GLU A 166 22.59 9.51 24.67
C GLU A 166 21.74 8.38 24.07
N GLY A 167 20.81 7.81 24.83
CA GLY A 167 19.98 6.69 24.38
C GLY A 167 19.11 7.02 23.16
N LYS A 168 18.58 8.25 23.10
CA LYS A 168 17.80 8.72 21.95
C LYS A 168 18.67 8.88 20.70
N ARG A 169 19.82 9.55 20.82
CA ARG A 169 20.77 9.70 19.70
C ARG A 169 21.27 8.35 19.21
N LEU A 170 21.59 7.45 20.15
CA LEU A 170 22.03 6.10 19.85
C LEU A 170 20.93 5.31 19.14
N GLY A 171 19.68 5.38 19.60
CA GLY A 171 18.53 4.73 18.95
C GLY A 171 18.30 5.22 17.52
N GLU A 172 18.36 6.53 17.29
CA GLU A 172 18.24 7.14 15.95
C GLU A 172 19.41 6.72 15.04
N ALA A 173 20.64 6.74 15.54
CA ALA A 173 21.83 6.35 14.79
C ALA A 173 21.85 4.85 14.45
N LEU A 174 21.41 4.00 15.39
CA LEU A 174 21.25 2.56 15.17
C LEU A 174 20.19 2.30 14.09
N TYR A 175 19.03 2.95 14.18
CA TYR A 175 17.97 2.81 13.17
C TYR A 175 18.51 3.13 11.76
N GLN A 176 19.10 4.31 11.57
CA GLN A 176 19.63 4.72 10.26
C GLN A 176 20.70 3.76 9.72
N THR A 177 21.61 3.31 10.58
CA THR A 177 22.73 2.46 10.17
C THR A 177 22.25 1.04 9.83
N LEU A 178 21.34 0.48 10.63
CA LEU A 178 20.79 -0.86 10.40
C LEU A 178 19.85 -0.86 9.19
N GLU A 179 19.02 0.17 9.02
CA GLU A 179 18.16 0.32 7.84
C GLU A 179 18.98 0.44 6.55
N ALA A 180 20.06 1.24 6.54
CA ALA A 180 20.97 1.33 5.41
C ALA A 180 21.68 0.00 5.08
N ALA A 181 21.85 -0.87 6.08
CA ALA A 181 22.37 -2.23 5.92
C ALA A 181 21.28 -3.26 5.53
N GLY A 182 20.01 -2.84 5.41
CA GLY A 182 18.88 -3.73 5.14
C GLY A 182 18.42 -4.57 6.33
N LEU A 183 18.81 -4.21 7.55
CA LEU A 183 18.52 -4.91 8.80
C LEU A 183 17.33 -4.26 9.51
N GLY A 184 16.20 -4.97 9.57
CA GLY A 184 14.92 -4.43 10.04
C GLY A 184 14.68 -4.49 11.55
N PHE A 185 15.69 -4.31 12.39
CA PHE A 185 15.54 -4.36 13.84
C PHE A 185 14.98 -3.04 14.41
N ASP A 186 13.99 -3.14 15.28
CA ASP A 186 13.40 -1.99 15.97
C ASP A 186 14.24 -1.61 17.19
N SER A 187 14.32 -0.31 17.50
CA SER A 187 15.00 0.19 18.69
C SER A 187 14.00 0.66 19.75
N GLN A 188 14.23 0.27 20.99
CA GLN A 188 13.41 0.65 22.13
C GLN A 188 14.25 1.44 23.13
N GLU A 189 13.84 2.67 23.41
CA GLU A 189 14.38 3.46 24.52
C GLU A 189 13.98 2.81 25.86
N VAL A 190 14.95 2.69 26.76
CA VAL A 190 14.79 2.10 28.09
C VAL A 190 14.93 3.19 29.15
N GLN A 191 13.80 3.54 29.78
CA GLN A 191 13.80 4.44 30.92
C GLN A 191 14.48 3.78 32.12
N ASP A 192 15.32 4.54 32.83
CA ASP A 192 16.08 4.10 34.01
C ASP A 192 17.06 2.93 33.75
N GLY A 193 17.37 2.64 32.48
CA GLY A 193 18.36 1.64 32.07
C GLY A 193 17.99 0.19 32.40
N ARG A 194 16.73 -0.09 32.75
CA ARG A 194 16.24 -1.45 33.02
C ARG A 194 14.94 -1.73 32.28
N VAL A 195 14.82 -2.92 31.70
CA VAL A 195 13.60 -3.36 31.02
C VAL A 195 13.29 -4.82 31.35
N ASN A 196 12.02 -5.11 31.58
CA ASN A 196 11.53 -6.47 31.71
C ASN A 196 11.29 -7.06 30.33
N LEU A 197 11.98 -8.16 30.01
CA LEU A 197 11.95 -8.80 28.71
C LEU A 197 10.59 -9.38 28.36
N ARG A 198 9.82 -9.86 29.34
CA ARG A 198 8.45 -10.36 29.08
C ARG A 198 7.47 -9.25 28.73
N GLN A 199 7.65 -8.06 29.30
CA GLN A 199 6.85 -6.89 28.95
C GLN A 199 7.25 -6.32 27.58
N LEU A 200 8.52 -6.50 27.21
CA LEU A 200 9.05 -6.00 25.95
C LEU A 200 8.72 -6.92 24.77
N ALA A 201 8.75 -8.24 25.00
CA ALA A 201 8.50 -9.26 24.01
C ALA A 201 7.02 -9.26 23.60
N ASP A 202 6.79 -9.26 22.29
CA ASP A 202 5.45 -9.40 21.70
C ASP A 202 5.42 -10.75 20.98
N VAL A 203 5.54 -11.82 21.80
CA VAL A 203 5.59 -13.23 21.38
C VAL A 203 4.80 -14.10 22.37
N PRO A 204 4.26 -15.25 21.92
CA PRO A 204 3.66 -16.23 22.82
C PRO A 204 4.64 -16.72 23.90
N ASP A 205 4.13 -17.15 25.06
CA ASP A 205 4.96 -17.59 26.19
C ASP A 205 5.84 -18.80 25.82
N GLU A 206 5.36 -19.68 24.94
CA GLU A 206 6.10 -20.82 24.41
C GLU A 206 7.32 -20.42 23.56
N ASP A 207 7.26 -19.26 22.90
CA ASP A 207 8.34 -18.74 22.04
C ASP A 207 9.32 -17.85 22.81
N PHE A 208 8.97 -17.45 24.04
CA PHE A 208 9.74 -16.46 24.81
C PHE A 208 11.20 -16.91 25.07
N GLY A 209 11.43 -18.20 25.30
CA GLY A 209 12.77 -18.73 25.53
C GLY A 209 13.71 -18.46 24.36
N GLU A 210 13.27 -18.81 23.15
CA GLU A 210 14.04 -18.57 21.91
C GLU A 210 14.18 -17.07 21.62
N TRP A 211 13.08 -16.32 21.77
CA TRP A 211 13.11 -14.86 21.60
C TRP A 211 14.15 -14.21 22.51
N ARG A 212 14.24 -14.63 23.77
CA ARG A 212 15.22 -14.14 24.74
C ARG A 212 16.65 -14.46 24.34
N GLU A 213 16.93 -15.66 23.83
CA GLU A 213 18.26 -16.02 23.32
C GLU A 213 18.67 -15.12 22.16
N ARG A 214 17.76 -14.86 21.22
CA ARG A 214 17.99 -13.94 20.10
C ARG A 214 18.17 -12.50 20.59
N PHE A 215 17.40 -12.07 21.58
CA PHE A 215 17.53 -10.75 22.20
C PHE A 215 18.92 -10.59 22.82
N VAL A 216 19.41 -11.59 23.57
CA VAL A 216 20.75 -11.58 24.17
C VAL A 216 21.83 -11.49 23.09
N ALA A 217 21.74 -12.31 22.05
CA ALA A 217 22.71 -12.32 20.96
C ALA A 217 22.75 -10.97 20.22
N LEU A 218 21.58 -10.37 19.95
CA LEU A 218 21.49 -9.07 19.28
C LEU A 218 22.03 -7.92 20.15
N ASN A 219 21.79 -7.97 21.46
CA ASN A 219 22.05 -6.87 22.38
C ASN A 219 23.31 -7.03 23.22
N GLU A 220 24.22 -7.96 22.91
CA GLU A 220 25.38 -8.24 23.75
C GLU A 220 26.28 -7.02 24.03
N LYS A 221 26.31 -6.04 23.11
CA LYS A 221 27.03 -4.77 23.28
C LYS A 221 26.22 -3.66 23.93
N LEU A 222 24.89 -3.79 23.96
CA LEU A 222 23.95 -2.75 24.38
C LEU A 222 23.38 -3.00 25.78
N ALA A 223 23.26 -4.26 26.19
CA ALA A 223 22.66 -4.63 27.47
C ALA A 223 23.27 -5.89 28.09
N THR A 224 23.20 -5.97 29.41
CA THR A 224 23.46 -7.20 30.17
C THR A 224 22.14 -7.81 30.62
N VAL A 225 21.92 -9.10 30.38
CA VAL A 225 20.65 -9.79 30.69
C VAL A 225 20.84 -10.72 31.90
N THR A 226 19.98 -10.59 32.90
CA THR A 226 19.93 -11.46 34.08
C THR A 226 18.48 -11.91 34.31
N GLY A 227 18.22 -13.22 34.18
CA GLY A 227 16.86 -13.73 34.18
C GLY A 227 16.03 -13.08 33.07
N ASP A 228 14.87 -12.52 33.43
CA ASP A 228 13.95 -11.84 32.52
C ASP A 228 14.14 -10.31 32.52
N GLU A 229 15.24 -9.79 33.09
CA GLU A 229 15.56 -8.36 33.08
C GLU A 229 16.80 -8.09 32.24
N ALA A 230 16.76 -6.99 31.46
CA ALA A 230 17.91 -6.44 30.77
C ALA A 230 18.30 -5.09 31.36
N GLN A 231 19.59 -4.92 31.64
CA GLN A 231 20.19 -3.65 32.02
C GLN A 231 20.89 -3.04 30.81
N ALA A 232 20.34 -1.95 30.31
CA ALA A 232 20.83 -1.20 29.15
C ALA A 232 21.49 0.11 29.60
N PRO A 233 22.81 0.13 29.88
CA PRO A 233 23.50 1.32 30.38
C PRO A 233 23.44 2.51 29.41
N HIS A 234 23.22 2.26 28.13
CA HIS A 234 23.07 3.29 27.09
C HIS A 234 21.62 3.68 26.84
N GLY A 235 20.67 3.18 27.64
CA GLY A 235 19.26 3.55 27.55
C GLY A 235 18.54 3.08 26.28
N VAL A 236 19.09 2.11 25.55
CA VAL A 236 18.49 1.56 24.33
C VAL A 236 18.75 0.06 24.21
N VAL A 237 17.79 -0.65 23.64
CA VAL A 237 17.89 -2.04 23.22
C VAL A 237 17.27 -2.23 21.84
N LEU A 238 17.66 -3.29 21.14
CA LEU A 238 17.10 -3.70 19.86
C LEU A 238 16.16 -4.89 20.04
N ILE A 239 15.06 -4.88 19.30
CA ILE A 239 14.05 -5.94 19.33
C ILE A 239 14.34 -6.91 18.19
N PRO A 240 14.64 -8.19 18.47
CA PRO A 240 15.02 -9.15 17.43
C PRO A 240 13.87 -9.41 16.45
N TYR A 241 12.66 -9.63 16.96
CA TYR A 241 11.44 -9.76 16.18
C TYR A 241 10.21 -9.66 17.08
N VAL A 242 9.03 -9.65 16.47
CA VAL A 242 7.73 -9.89 17.12
C VAL A 242 7.00 -11.02 16.39
N VAL A 243 6.07 -11.68 17.07
CA VAL A 243 5.22 -12.69 16.44
C VAL A 243 3.89 -12.06 16.07
N HIS A 244 3.62 -11.95 14.77
CA HIS A 244 2.35 -11.47 14.24
C HIS A 244 1.65 -12.57 13.44
N ARG A 245 0.49 -13.02 13.91
CA ARG A 245 -0.29 -14.12 13.30
C ARG A 245 0.57 -15.38 13.07
N GLY A 246 1.34 -15.77 14.09
CA GLY A 246 2.21 -16.96 14.05
C GLY A 246 3.44 -16.81 13.17
N ARG A 247 3.77 -15.60 12.71
CA ARG A 247 4.95 -15.31 11.89
C ARG A 247 5.91 -14.38 12.62
N ARG A 248 7.21 -14.67 12.54
CA ARG A 248 8.27 -13.80 13.06
C ARG A 248 8.48 -12.66 12.08
N VAL A 249 8.30 -11.42 12.51
CA VAL A 249 8.36 -10.24 11.64
C VAL A 249 9.12 -9.10 12.31
N SER A 250 9.64 -8.18 11.51
CA SER A 250 10.13 -6.90 12.02
C SER A 250 8.97 -6.12 12.67
N ARG A 251 9.18 -5.64 13.89
CA ARG A 251 8.22 -4.77 14.58
C ARG A 251 8.00 -3.47 13.82
N MET A 252 9.05 -2.92 13.21
CA MET A 252 8.99 -1.70 12.40
C MET A 252 8.09 -1.89 11.19
N SER A 253 8.36 -2.92 10.37
CA SER A 253 7.55 -3.21 9.19
C SER A 253 6.12 -3.54 9.59
N ARG A 254 5.91 -4.36 10.63
CA ARG A 254 4.55 -4.65 11.12
C ARG A 254 3.79 -3.37 11.45
N ASN A 255 4.37 -2.49 12.26
CA ASN A 255 3.69 -1.26 12.70
C ASN A 255 3.35 -0.34 11.53
N SER A 256 4.29 -0.16 10.60
CA SER A 256 4.05 0.63 9.37
C SER A 256 2.88 0.04 8.57
N TYR A 257 2.86 -1.28 8.38
CA TYR A 257 1.84 -1.98 7.59
C TYR A 257 0.48 -2.05 8.28
N MET A 258 0.43 -1.94 9.61
CA MET A 258 -0.81 -1.82 10.39
C MET A 258 -1.51 -0.48 10.20
N THR A 259 -0.81 0.56 9.70
CA THR A 259 -1.42 1.86 9.42
C THR A 259 -2.32 1.85 8.19
N ILE A 260 -2.07 0.91 7.26
CA ILE A 260 -2.85 0.75 6.04
C ILE A 260 -3.99 -0.24 6.31
N LYS A 261 -5.18 0.28 6.58
CA LYS A 261 -6.34 -0.50 7.02
C LYS A 261 -7.33 -0.67 5.87
N GLY A 262 -7.96 -1.84 5.80
CA GLY A 262 -9.03 -2.10 4.84
C GLY A 262 -10.20 -1.12 4.97
N GLN A 263 -10.48 -0.58 6.16
CA GLN A 263 -11.52 0.43 6.35
C GLN A 263 -11.19 1.76 5.64
N ASP A 264 -9.92 2.17 5.63
CA ASP A 264 -9.48 3.39 4.96
C ASP A 264 -9.52 3.17 3.44
N ILE A 265 -9.08 1.98 2.99
CA ILE A 265 -9.19 1.57 1.58
C ILE A 265 -10.65 1.45 1.14
N LEU A 266 -11.59 1.05 2.01
CA LEU A 266 -13.02 1.02 1.68
C LEU A 266 -13.55 2.41 1.31
N GLN A 267 -13.11 3.46 2.03
CA GLN A 267 -13.54 4.83 1.77
C GLN A 267 -13.01 5.35 0.43
N HIS A 268 -11.78 4.98 0.07
CA HIS A 268 -11.13 5.39 -1.19
C HIS A 268 -11.31 4.39 -2.34
N ARG A 269 -11.96 3.25 -2.07
CA ARG A 269 -12.15 2.08 -2.96
C ARG A 269 -10.87 1.31 -3.28
N GLY A 270 -9.79 2.03 -3.59
CA GLY A 270 -8.46 1.51 -3.86
C GLY A 270 -7.39 2.53 -3.53
N ALA A 271 -6.14 2.10 -3.58
CA ALA A 271 -4.97 2.95 -3.45
C ALA A 271 -3.78 2.36 -4.22
N HIS A 272 -3.14 3.19 -5.02
CA HIS A 272 -1.84 2.89 -5.62
C HIS A 272 -0.70 3.45 -4.75
N MET A 273 0.16 2.56 -4.26
CA MET A 273 1.30 2.85 -3.38
C MET A 273 2.62 2.52 -4.11
N TRP A 274 3.05 3.42 -4.99
CA TRP A 274 4.19 3.17 -5.90
C TRP A 274 5.51 2.85 -5.17
N ASP A 275 5.82 3.57 -4.08
CA ASP A 275 7.08 3.38 -3.35
C ASP A 275 7.20 1.98 -2.75
N ASN A 276 6.07 1.37 -2.40
CA ASN A 276 6.00 -0.02 -1.96
C ASN A 276 5.72 -1.00 -3.09
N ARG A 277 5.56 -0.54 -4.34
CA ARG A 277 5.16 -1.37 -5.49
C ARG A 277 3.88 -2.15 -5.20
N LEU A 278 2.90 -1.46 -4.60
CA LEU A 278 1.65 -2.04 -4.14
C LEU A 278 0.45 -1.35 -4.79
N ILE A 279 -0.52 -2.17 -5.18
CA ILE A 279 -1.90 -1.77 -5.42
C ILE A 279 -2.73 -2.38 -4.29
N VAL A 280 -3.50 -1.58 -3.57
CA VAL A 280 -4.35 -2.06 -2.48
C VAL A 280 -5.80 -1.76 -2.82
N VAL A 281 -6.66 -2.77 -2.85
CA VAL A 281 -8.10 -2.61 -3.16
C VAL A 281 -8.92 -3.28 -2.08
N HIS A 282 -10.07 -2.70 -1.72
CA HIS A 282 -10.97 -3.35 -0.77
C HIS A 282 -11.73 -4.50 -1.46
N GLU A 283 -11.90 -5.64 -0.78
CA GLU A 283 -12.50 -6.84 -1.38
C GLU A 283 -13.91 -6.60 -1.93
N ALA A 284 -14.66 -5.68 -1.32
CA ALA A 284 -16.02 -5.32 -1.74
C ALA A 284 -16.08 -4.74 -3.16
N PHE A 285 -14.99 -4.19 -3.67
CA PHE A 285 -14.90 -3.61 -5.02
C PHE A 285 -14.10 -4.47 -6.00
N ALA A 286 -13.60 -5.62 -5.56
CA ALA A 286 -12.89 -6.56 -6.42
C ALA A 286 -13.84 -7.54 -7.13
N ALA A 287 -15.05 -7.74 -6.61
CA ALA A 287 -16.08 -8.55 -7.26
C ALA A 287 -16.66 -7.84 -8.49
N ASP A 288 -17.27 -8.62 -9.39
CA ASP A 288 -17.89 -8.09 -10.61
C ASP A 288 -19.20 -8.85 -10.91
N PRO A 289 -20.37 -8.20 -10.75
CA PRO A 289 -20.54 -6.84 -10.23
C PRO A 289 -20.23 -6.76 -8.72
N ALA A 290 -19.68 -5.62 -8.29
CA ALA A 290 -19.56 -5.26 -6.88
C ALA A 290 -20.89 -4.70 -6.36
N ALA A 291 -21.25 -5.01 -5.11
CA ALA A 291 -22.55 -4.62 -4.56
C ALA A 291 -22.79 -3.10 -4.51
N GLU A 292 -21.73 -2.32 -4.28
CA GLU A 292 -21.83 -0.86 -4.11
C GLU A 292 -21.54 -0.07 -5.39
N VAL A 293 -20.66 -0.60 -6.25
CA VAL A 293 -20.17 0.11 -7.43
C VAL A 293 -20.53 -0.60 -8.74
N GLY A 294 -21.33 -1.66 -8.68
CA GLY A 294 -21.75 -2.43 -9.84
C GLY A 294 -20.56 -2.97 -10.62
N HIS A 295 -20.58 -2.79 -11.93
CA HIS A 295 -19.48 -3.17 -12.83
C HIS A 295 -18.30 -2.19 -12.86
N TYR A 296 -18.20 -1.22 -11.95
CA TYR A 296 -17.04 -0.31 -11.86
C TYR A 296 -15.76 -1.07 -11.47
N ARG A 297 -14.65 -0.82 -12.16
CA ARG A 297 -13.48 -1.72 -12.17
C ARG A 297 -12.29 -1.10 -11.46
N VAL A 298 -12.39 -0.99 -10.13
CA VAL A 298 -11.37 -0.37 -9.27
C VAL A 298 -9.98 -0.99 -9.49
N VAL A 299 -9.89 -2.31 -9.67
CA VAL A 299 -8.61 -2.99 -9.96
C VAL A 299 -7.96 -2.45 -11.24
N LEU A 300 -8.72 -2.25 -12.31
CA LEU A 300 -8.21 -1.70 -13.57
C LEU A 300 -7.79 -0.24 -13.41
N HIS A 301 -8.54 0.53 -12.63
CA HIS A 301 -8.21 1.91 -12.32
C HIS A 301 -6.83 2.02 -11.64
N GLU A 302 -6.62 1.28 -10.55
CA GLU A 302 -5.36 1.33 -9.81
C GLU A 302 -4.18 0.74 -10.62
N LEU A 303 -4.44 -0.23 -11.50
CA LEU A 303 -3.46 -0.68 -12.51
C LEU A 303 -3.14 0.43 -13.52
N GLY A 304 -4.10 1.28 -13.88
CA GLY A 304 -3.90 2.48 -14.68
C GLY A 304 -2.86 3.40 -14.05
N HIS A 305 -2.94 3.67 -12.75
CA HIS A 305 -1.89 4.40 -12.03
C HIS A 305 -0.54 3.69 -12.07
N ALA A 306 -0.49 2.38 -11.85
CA ALA A 306 0.77 1.65 -11.90
C ALA A 306 1.44 1.71 -13.30
N LEU A 307 0.65 1.64 -14.37
CA LEU A 307 1.13 1.83 -15.75
C LEU A 307 1.65 3.24 -15.99
N ASP A 308 0.95 4.25 -15.45
CA ASP A 308 1.30 5.66 -15.51
C ASP A 308 2.71 5.91 -14.92
N PHE A 309 2.94 5.40 -13.70
CA PHE A 309 4.23 5.51 -13.02
C PHE A 309 5.33 4.69 -13.69
N ALA A 310 5.02 3.48 -14.17
CA ALA A 310 5.98 2.68 -14.91
C ALA A 310 6.42 3.37 -16.21
N ALA A 311 5.48 4.01 -16.92
CA ALA A 311 5.77 4.75 -18.14
C ALA A 311 6.68 5.96 -17.88
N ASP A 312 6.51 6.68 -16.77
CA ASP A 312 7.36 7.81 -16.38
C ASP A 312 8.82 7.42 -16.23
N ALA A 313 9.08 6.21 -15.77
CA ALA A 313 10.43 5.69 -15.58
C ALA A 313 11.12 5.28 -16.89
N LEU A 314 10.41 5.24 -18.03
CA LEU A 314 10.96 4.83 -19.32
C LEU A 314 11.65 6.01 -20.04
N PRO A 315 12.96 5.91 -20.36
CA PRO A 315 13.71 7.00 -21.00
C PRO A 315 13.08 7.48 -22.32
N GLY A 316 12.85 8.79 -22.43
CA GLY A 316 12.27 9.44 -23.61
C GLY A 316 10.79 9.12 -23.89
N PHE A 317 10.27 7.99 -23.42
CA PHE A 317 8.85 7.65 -23.49
C PHE A 317 8.03 8.34 -22.41
N GLY A 318 8.51 8.32 -21.16
CA GLY A 318 7.82 8.94 -20.03
C GLY A 318 7.52 10.42 -20.27
N GLU A 319 8.51 11.17 -20.78
CA GLU A 319 8.31 12.58 -21.11
C GLU A 319 7.23 12.78 -22.19
N ARG A 320 7.26 12.01 -23.28
CA ARG A 320 6.24 12.07 -24.33
C ARG A 320 4.86 11.65 -23.83
N HIS A 321 4.81 10.66 -22.95
CA HIS A 321 3.58 10.20 -22.32
C HIS A 321 2.96 11.32 -21.48
N ARG A 322 3.73 11.93 -20.56
CA ARG A 322 3.26 13.06 -19.74
C ARG A 322 2.81 14.25 -20.56
N GLN A 323 3.62 14.68 -21.53
CA GLN A 323 3.26 15.78 -22.43
C GLN A 323 1.93 15.50 -23.17
N THR A 324 1.70 14.26 -23.57
CA THR A 324 0.47 13.89 -24.28
C THR A 324 -0.74 13.90 -23.34
N ILE A 325 -0.62 13.29 -22.15
CA ILE A 325 -1.70 13.24 -21.17
C ILE A 325 -2.05 14.65 -20.64
N ASP A 326 -1.06 15.47 -20.30
CA ASP A 326 -1.28 16.84 -19.83
C ASP A 326 -1.92 17.73 -20.89
N ARG A 327 -1.60 17.50 -22.17
CA ARG A 327 -2.25 18.20 -23.28
C ARG A 327 -3.71 17.79 -23.42
N LEU A 328 -3.98 16.48 -23.45
CA LEU A 328 -5.34 15.94 -23.58
C LEU A 328 -6.22 16.36 -22.41
N PHE A 329 -5.71 16.25 -21.17
CA PHE A 329 -6.42 16.67 -19.97
C PHE A 329 -6.79 18.15 -19.99
N ARG A 330 -5.84 19.04 -20.34
CA ARG A 330 -6.11 20.49 -20.44
C ARG A 330 -7.13 20.80 -21.52
N GLN A 331 -7.07 20.11 -22.66
CA GLN A 331 -8.06 20.26 -23.73
C GLN A 331 -9.45 19.84 -23.26
N ASP A 332 -9.59 18.67 -22.64
CA ASP A 332 -10.87 18.19 -22.13
C ASP A 332 -11.43 19.10 -21.02
N ARG A 333 -10.55 19.68 -20.19
CA ARG A 333 -10.96 20.68 -19.18
C ARG A 333 -11.52 21.95 -19.82
N GLN A 334 -10.85 22.45 -20.85
CA GLN A 334 -11.31 23.62 -21.59
C GLN A 334 -12.63 23.31 -22.33
N ASP A 335 -12.77 22.13 -22.91
CA ASP A 335 -14.01 21.69 -23.57
C ASP A 335 -15.17 21.59 -22.55
N LEU A 336 -14.90 21.10 -21.33
CA LEU A 336 -15.89 21.07 -20.23
C LEU A 336 -16.33 22.47 -19.81
N GLU A 337 -15.39 23.42 -19.67
CA GLU A 337 -15.68 24.83 -19.38
C GLU A 337 -16.54 25.47 -20.49
N ASN A 338 -16.39 25.01 -21.74
CA ASN A 338 -17.20 25.39 -22.89
C ASN A 338 -18.53 24.60 -23.02
N GLY A 339 -18.88 23.77 -22.04
CA GLY A 339 -20.12 23.00 -21.99
C GLY A 339 -20.09 21.65 -22.70
N THR A 340 -18.93 21.17 -23.13
CA THR A 340 -18.76 19.88 -23.82
C THR A 340 -17.96 18.90 -22.96
N ASN A 341 -18.62 17.94 -22.32
CA ASN A 341 -17.91 16.88 -21.59
C ASN A 341 -17.50 15.72 -22.51
N ARG A 342 -16.19 15.57 -22.74
CA ARG A 342 -15.61 14.52 -23.60
C ARG A 342 -15.23 13.27 -22.82
N PHE A 343 -14.72 13.40 -21.59
CA PHE A 343 -14.37 12.26 -20.74
C PHE A 343 -14.25 12.57 -19.24
N LEU A 344 -14.19 13.85 -18.84
CA LEU A 344 -13.94 14.24 -17.45
C LEU A 344 -15.13 13.91 -16.54
N THR A 345 -15.03 12.79 -15.83
CA THR A 345 -15.85 12.52 -14.65
C THR A 345 -15.34 13.37 -13.47
N GLU A 346 -16.07 13.39 -12.35
CA GLU A 346 -15.64 14.09 -11.13
C GLU A 346 -14.22 13.65 -10.70
N ARG A 347 -13.90 12.35 -10.81
CA ARG A 347 -12.59 11.79 -10.45
C ARG A 347 -11.53 12.14 -11.49
N ALA A 348 -11.79 11.87 -12.77
CA ALA A 348 -10.88 12.23 -13.86
C ALA A 348 -10.58 13.74 -13.95
N ALA A 349 -11.41 14.62 -13.35
CA ALA A 349 -11.19 16.05 -13.31
C ALA A 349 -10.19 16.50 -12.23
N ASP A 350 -9.85 15.64 -11.27
CA ASP A 350 -8.96 15.97 -10.16
C ASP A 350 -7.55 16.29 -10.66
N ASP A 351 -6.94 15.38 -11.43
CA ASP A 351 -5.60 15.57 -12.02
C ASP A 351 -5.34 14.70 -13.26
N PRO A 352 -4.25 14.96 -14.03
CA PRO A 352 -3.93 14.21 -15.24
C PRO A 352 -3.65 12.71 -15.04
N ARG A 353 -3.23 12.27 -13.84
CA ARG A 353 -2.99 10.86 -13.53
C ARG A 353 -4.30 10.11 -13.30
N GLU A 354 -5.23 10.72 -12.56
CA GLU A 354 -6.60 10.22 -12.41
C GLU A 354 -7.31 10.15 -13.77
N TYR A 355 -7.12 11.17 -14.61
CA TYR A 355 -7.61 11.18 -15.99
C TYR A 355 -7.09 9.99 -16.82
N PHE A 356 -5.78 9.69 -16.73
CA PHE A 356 -5.20 8.54 -17.43
C PHE A 356 -5.69 7.21 -16.86
N ALA A 357 -5.74 7.06 -15.54
CA ALA A 357 -6.18 5.83 -14.88
C ALA A 357 -7.64 5.51 -15.20
N GLU A 358 -8.54 6.50 -15.17
CA GLU A 358 -9.93 6.31 -15.58
C GLU A 358 -10.04 6.00 -17.09
N ALA A 359 -9.18 6.56 -17.94
CA ALA A 359 -9.14 6.22 -19.36
C ALA A 359 -8.69 4.78 -19.64
N VAL A 360 -7.71 4.26 -18.88
CA VAL A 360 -7.31 2.84 -18.93
C VAL A 360 -8.45 1.94 -18.46
N GLU A 361 -9.08 2.30 -17.35
CA GLU A 361 -10.25 1.61 -16.81
C GLU A 361 -11.37 1.53 -17.87
N ALA A 362 -11.74 2.67 -18.47
CA ALA A 362 -12.75 2.75 -19.53
C ALA A 362 -12.37 1.86 -20.72
N TYR A 363 -11.14 1.99 -21.23
CA TYR A 363 -10.68 1.26 -22.42
C TYR A 363 -10.78 -0.26 -22.26
N LEU A 364 -10.52 -0.77 -21.06
CA LEU A 364 -10.54 -2.20 -20.73
C LEU A 364 -11.89 -2.68 -20.18
N THR A 365 -12.84 -1.77 -19.95
CA THR A 365 -14.19 -2.10 -19.50
C THR A 365 -15.13 -2.15 -20.69
N THR A 366 -15.69 -3.33 -20.95
CA THR A 366 -16.77 -3.51 -21.95
C THR A 366 -18.10 -3.47 -21.24
N ARG A 367 -19.12 -2.84 -21.82
CA ARG A 367 -20.48 -2.93 -21.29
C ARG A 367 -21.00 -4.38 -21.37
N VAL A 368 -21.27 -4.96 -20.22
CA VAL A 368 -21.94 -6.26 -20.02
C VAL A 368 -23.11 -6.06 -19.05
N GLY A 369 -24.33 -6.47 -19.42
CA GLY A 369 -25.53 -6.35 -18.55
C GLY A 369 -26.44 -5.16 -18.86
N ASP A 370 -27.47 -4.97 -18.03
CA ASP A 370 -28.42 -3.87 -18.14
C ASP A 370 -27.81 -2.57 -17.58
N GLU A 371 -28.18 -1.39 -18.11
CA GLU A 371 -27.61 -0.09 -17.69
C GLU A 371 -27.81 0.22 -16.19
N ALA A 372 -28.74 -0.47 -15.53
CA ALA A 372 -29.02 -0.35 -14.10
C ALA A 372 -27.94 -0.96 -13.18
N ASP A 373 -27.05 -1.81 -13.71
CA ASP A 373 -26.02 -2.51 -12.94
C ASP A 373 -24.67 -1.75 -12.89
N TYR A 374 -24.62 -0.51 -13.39
CA TYR A 374 -23.41 0.32 -13.43
C TYR A 374 -23.53 1.54 -12.53
N TYR A 375 -22.57 1.71 -11.60
CA TYR A 375 -22.41 2.96 -10.84
C TYR A 375 -21.94 4.13 -11.74
N LYS A 376 -21.34 3.84 -12.91
CA LYS A 376 -20.93 4.80 -13.95
C LYS A 376 -20.99 4.16 -15.36
N PRO A 377 -22.16 4.01 -16.00
CA PRO A 377 -22.30 3.36 -17.30
C PRO A 377 -21.53 4.08 -18.44
N GLU A 378 -21.19 5.34 -18.25
CA GLU A 378 -20.37 6.14 -19.16
C GLU A 378 -18.88 5.77 -19.15
N ASN A 379 -18.38 5.07 -18.12
CA ASN A 379 -16.96 4.66 -18.03
C ASN A 379 -16.69 3.34 -18.76
N SER A 380 -16.85 3.34 -20.08
CA SER A 380 -16.71 2.14 -20.93
C SER A 380 -15.98 2.44 -22.22
N ARG A 381 -15.44 1.38 -22.83
CA ARG A 381 -14.64 1.44 -24.05
C ARG A 381 -15.39 2.12 -25.20
N GLU A 382 -16.66 1.77 -25.37
CA GLU A 382 -17.51 2.30 -26.43
C GLU A 382 -17.73 3.81 -26.28
N VAL A 383 -17.99 4.24 -25.04
CA VAL A 383 -18.23 5.66 -24.73
C VAL A 383 -16.94 6.47 -24.87
N LEU A 384 -15.80 5.95 -24.38
CA LEU A 384 -14.50 6.60 -24.57
C LEU A 384 -14.19 6.78 -26.07
N ARG A 385 -14.39 5.73 -26.87
CA ARG A 385 -14.19 5.80 -28.33
C ARG A 385 -15.09 6.85 -29.00
N GLN A 386 -16.34 6.98 -28.55
CA GLN A 386 -17.30 7.91 -29.14
C GLN A 386 -17.04 9.37 -28.72
N LYS A 387 -16.81 9.62 -27.43
CA LYS A 387 -16.71 10.97 -26.88
C LYS A 387 -15.30 11.56 -26.95
N ASN A 388 -14.27 10.73 -26.79
CA ASN A 388 -12.87 11.15 -26.89
C ASN A 388 -12.04 10.16 -27.73
N PRO A 389 -12.21 10.15 -29.06
CA PRO A 389 -11.50 9.24 -29.96
C PRO A 389 -9.97 9.44 -29.96
N GLU A 390 -9.49 10.65 -29.63
CA GLU A 390 -8.06 10.92 -29.54
C GLU A 390 -7.43 10.25 -28.32
N LEU A 391 -8.07 10.39 -27.13
CA LEU A 391 -7.65 9.66 -25.93
C LEU A 391 -7.77 8.16 -26.14
N PHE A 392 -8.86 7.68 -26.75
CA PHE A 392 -9.02 6.26 -27.08
C PHE A 392 -7.83 5.71 -27.89
N ALA A 393 -7.48 6.38 -29.00
CA ALA A 393 -6.37 5.99 -29.85
C ALA A 393 -5.01 6.07 -29.13
N TYR A 394 -4.87 7.03 -28.22
CA TYR A 394 -3.70 7.14 -27.36
C TYR A 394 -3.54 5.92 -26.44
N ILE A 395 -4.58 5.57 -25.69
CA ILE A 395 -4.56 4.42 -24.76
C ILE A 395 -4.30 3.11 -25.51
N GLU A 396 -4.92 2.93 -26.68
CA GLU A 396 -4.68 1.78 -27.55
C GLU A 396 -3.21 1.63 -27.94
N ARG A 397 -2.59 2.72 -28.40
CA ARG A 397 -1.17 2.72 -28.77
C ARG A 397 -0.27 2.51 -27.55
N PHE A 398 -0.60 3.14 -26.41
CA PHE A 398 0.13 2.97 -25.16
C PHE A 398 0.14 1.51 -24.73
N LEU A 399 -1.03 0.87 -24.66
CA LEU A 399 -1.15 -0.54 -24.27
C LEU A 399 -0.53 -1.48 -25.31
N GLY A 400 -0.49 -1.09 -26.59
CA GLY A 400 0.24 -1.81 -27.65
C GLY A 400 1.76 -1.68 -27.59
N THR A 401 2.32 -0.83 -26.72
CA THR A 401 3.77 -0.62 -26.58
C THR A 401 4.42 -1.75 -25.78
N ASP A 402 5.62 -2.18 -26.19
CA ASP A 402 6.46 -3.08 -25.42
C ASP A 402 7.48 -2.25 -24.61
N PRO A 403 7.29 -2.07 -23.29
CA PRO A 403 8.16 -1.22 -22.46
C PRO A 403 9.61 -1.75 -22.35
N ALA A 404 9.90 -2.98 -22.78
CA ALA A 404 11.27 -3.50 -22.84
C ALA A 404 12.04 -3.05 -24.10
N ARG A 405 11.36 -2.45 -25.09
CA ARG A 405 11.93 -2.03 -26.38
C ARG A 405 12.03 -0.52 -26.54
N VAL A 406 11.63 0.22 -25.53
CA VAL A 406 11.67 1.68 -25.49
C VAL A 406 12.79 2.11 -24.57
#